data_AF-A0A3S3D0B5-F1
#
_entry.id   AF-A0A3S3D0B5-F1
#
_cell.length_a   1.000
_cell.length_b   1.000
_cell.length_c   1.000
_cell.angle_alpha   90.00
_cell.angle_beta   90.00
_cell.angle_gamma   90.00
#
_symmetry.space_group_name_H-M   'P 1'
#
loop_
_entity.id
_entity.type
_entity.pdbx_description
1 polymer ?
#
loop_
_entity_poly.entity_id
_entity_poly.type
_entity_poly.pdbx_seq_one_letter_code
_entity_poly.pdbx_strand_id
1 'polypeptide(L)'
;MKIRTLIAAAPVALLVLTGCSDSNADSAASSADETTTVAADLVDAAVKEMCGQVAVFIDSSEQAAQAAGQPFDRAAKGEEFLGLLKTSSGAWVGAYNAQAEVAGQPLLDPATATWEDMPADSRDMIERSVQAGVSGNC
;
A
#
# COMPACT_ATOMS: atom_id res chain seq x y z
N MET A 1 21.91 -54.81 -22.20
CA MET A 1 21.30 -53.64 -21.51
C MET A 1 22.28 -53.15 -20.45
N LYS A 2 22.72 -51.90 -20.54
CA LYS A 2 23.88 -51.33 -19.84
C LYS A 2 23.41 -50.39 -18.70
N ILE A 3 23.93 -50.66 -17.51
CA ILE A 3 24.51 -49.74 -16.51
C ILE A 3 23.56 -48.81 -15.70
N ARG A 4 23.38 -49.23 -14.42
CA ARG A 4 23.60 -48.51 -13.14
C ARG A 4 23.28 -47.00 -13.07
N THR A 5 22.23 -46.66 -12.34
CA THR A 5 21.98 -45.30 -11.84
C THR A 5 22.66 -45.09 -10.49
N LEU A 6 23.66 -44.21 -10.47
CA LEU A 6 24.38 -43.73 -9.29
C LEU A 6 23.57 -42.61 -8.60
N ILE A 7 23.70 -42.59 -7.28
CA ILE A 7 23.24 -41.57 -6.33
C ILE A 7 23.90 -40.22 -6.66
N ALA A 8 23.14 -39.13 -6.59
CA ALA A 8 23.68 -37.80 -6.36
C ALA A 8 22.75 -37.01 -5.45
N ALA A 9 23.29 -36.62 -4.30
CA ALA A 9 22.66 -35.86 -3.26
C ALA A 9 22.78 -34.34 -3.51
N ALA A 10 21.77 -33.61 -2.98
CA ALA A 10 21.83 -32.22 -2.50
C ALA A 10 21.98 -31.09 -3.56
N PRO A 11 21.56 -29.83 -3.27
CA PRO A 11 21.30 -29.27 -1.94
C PRO A 11 19.97 -28.51 -1.76
N VAL A 12 19.48 -28.61 -0.52
CA VAL A 12 18.62 -27.63 0.14
C VAL A 12 19.37 -26.31 0.19
N ALA A 13 18.85 -25.29 -0.49
CA ALA A 13 19.36 -23.93 -0.39
C ALA A 13 19.00 -23.34 0.98
N LEU A 14 19.88 -23.56 1.95
CA LEU A 14 20.02 -22.69 3.11
C LEU A 14 20.48 -21.32 2.59
N LEU A 15 19.56 -20.35 2.52
CA LEU A 15 19.92 -18.94 2.40
C LEU A 15 20.54 -18.50 3.73
N VAL A 16 21.85 -18.74 3.84
CA VAL A 16 22.70 -18.21 4.89
C VAL A 16 22.87 -16.71 4.64
N LEU A 17 22.51 -15.91 5.64
CA LEU A 17 22.89 -14.52 5.78
C LEU A 17 24.41 -14.38 5.61
N THR A 18 24.84 -13.77 4.52
CA THR A 18 26.16 -13.16 4.43
C THR A 18 26.02 -11.66 4.61
N GLY A 19 26.03 -11.23 5.86
CA GLY A 19 26.59 -9.92 6.21
C GLY A 19 28.13 -10.01 6.23
N CYS A 20 28.78 -8.92 5.81
CA CYS A 20 30.14 -8.41 6.11
C CYS A 20 30.52 -7.47 4.93
N SER A 21 30.99 -6.24 5.09
CA SER A 21 31.88 -5.63 6.11
C SER A 21 31.54 -4.11 6.24
N ASP A 22 31.91 -3.31 7.25
CA ASP A 22 33.14 -3.28 8.06
C ASP A 22 32.96 -2.32 9.27
N SER A 23 33.54 -2.69 10.42
CA SER A 23 34.06 -1.87 11.54
C SER A 23 33.22 -0.74 12.20
N ASN A 24 32.62 -1.01 13.37
CA ASN A 24 33.17 -0.59 14.68
C ASN A 24 32.37 -1.16 15.87
N ALA A 25 33.07 -1.44 16.96
CA ALA A 25 32.55 -1.97 18.21
C ALA A 25 31.82 -0.91 19.05
N ASP A 26 30.86 -1.41 19.83
CA ASP A 26 30.29 -0.83 21.05
C ASP A 26 29.65 0.57 20.93
N SER A 27 28.36 0.56 20.61
CA SER A 27 27.38 1.47 21.20
C SER A 27 26.01 0.82 21.12
N ALA A 28 25.52 0.39 22.27
CA ALA A 28 24.08 0.29 22.50
C ALA A 28 23.45 1.67 22.23
N ALA A 29 22.20 1.68 21.72
CA ALA A 29 21.43 2.80 21.16
C ALA A 29 21.70 2.99 19.65
N SER A 30 20.75 2.87 18.72
CA SER A 30 19.31 3.06 18.78
C SER A 30 18.64 2.25 17.67
N SER A 31 17.98 1.14 17.99
CA SER A 31 17.23 0.34 17.01
C SER A 31 15.76 0.77 16.87
N ALA A 32 15.39 1.94 17.41
CA ALA A 32 14.02 2.44 17.37
C ALA A 32 13.76 3.43 16.21
N ASP A 33 14.81 3.94 15.57
CA ASP A 33 14.71 5.05 14.61
C ASP A 33 14.62 4.57 13.13
N GLU A 34 15.31 3.47 12.81
CA GLU A 34 15.38 2.94 11.42
C GLU A 34 14.10 2.20 11.00
N THR A 35 13.41 1.52 11.92
CA THR A 35 12.10 0.90 11.64
C THR A 35 11.01 1.94 11.39
N THR A 36 11.10 3.09 12.05
CA THR A 36 10.12 4.18 11.94
C THR A 36 10.23 4.91 10.60
N THR A 37 11.44 5.10 10.09
CA THR A 37 11.68 5.74 8.78
C THR A 37 11.25 4.85 7.62
N VAL A 38 11.58 3.56 7.67
CA VAL A 38 11.13 2.59 6.64
C VAL A 38 9.60 2.46 6.62
N ALA A 39 8.93 2.49 7.78
CA ALA A 39 7.47 2.48 7.83
C ALA A 39 6.85 3.75 7.22
N ALA A 40 7.44 4.92 7.47
CA ALA A 40 6.99 6.18 6.88
C ALA A 40 7.17 6.22 5.35
N ASP A 41 8.31 5.73 4.84
CA ASP A 41 8.58 5.67 3.39
C ASP A 41 7.61 4.70 2.67
N LEU A 42 7.26 3.58 3.30
CA LEU A 42 6.28 2.64 2.76
C LEU A 42 4.86 3.23 2.72
N VAL A 43 4.50 4.01 3.75
CA VAL A 43 3.23 4.73 3.80
C VAL A 43 3.19 5.83 2.75
N ASP A 44 4.26 6.59 2.56
CA ASP A 44 4.37 7.63 1.52
C ASP A 44 4.26 7.02 0.11
N ALA A 45 4.93 5.90 -0.15
CA ALA A 45 4.83 5.19 -1.41
C ALA A 45 3.40 4.70 -1.69
N ALA A 46 2.69 4.18 -0.68
CA ALA A 46 1.30 3.76 -0.80
C ALA A 46 0.35 4.95 -1.06
N VAL A 47 0.57 6.07 -0.38
CA VAL A 47 -0.14 7.34 -0.61
C VAL A 47 0.06 7.81 -2.05
N LYS A 48 1.30 7.79 -2.54
CA LYS A 48 1.64 8.24 -3.89
C LYS A 48 1.03 7.36 -4.97
N GLU A 49 1.08 6.05 -4.79
CA GLU A 49 0.42 5.10 -5.69
C GLU A 49 -1.08 5.33 -5.74
N MET A 50 -1.73 5.45 -4.57
CA MET A 50 -3.17 5.73 -4.49
C MET A 50 -3.53 7.08 -5.12
N CYS A 51 -2.74 8.11 -4.85
CA CYS A 51 -2.88 9.43 -5.47
C CYS A 51 -2.83 9.33 -7.00
N GLY A 52 -1.85 8.60 -7.54
CA GLY A 52 -1.70 8.38 -8.97
C GLY A 52 -2.90 7.66 -9.59
N GLN A 53 -3.42 6.62 -8.92
CA GLN A 53 -4.62 5.91 -9.38
C GLN A 53 -5.85 6.82 -9.41
N VAL A 54 -6.04 7.66 -8.39
CA VAL A 54 -7.11 8.65 -8.33
C VAL A 54 -6.95 9.69 -9.45
N ALA A 55 -5.73 10.22 -9.65
CA ALA A 55 -5.45 11.19 -10.70
C ALA A 55 -5.79 10.62 -12.09
N VAL A 56 -5.36 9.39 -12.40
CA VAL A 56 -5.67 8.71 -13.66
C VAL A 56 -7.18 8.52 -13.83
N PHE A 57 -7.89 8.09 -12.79
CA PHE A 57 -9.35 7.94 -12.84
C PHE A 57 -10.05 9.27 -13.16
N ILE A 58 -9.67 10.33 -12.48
CA ILE A 58 -10.23 11.67 -12.68
C ILE A 58 -9.90 12.20 -14.07
N ASP A 59 -8.65 12.07 -14.53
CA ASP A 59 -8.22 12.51 -15.86
C ASP A 59 -8.94 11.76 -16.98
N SER A 60 -9.15 10.45 -16.82
CA SER A 60 -9.91 9.65 -17.78
C SER A 60 -11.38 10.08 -17.83
N SER A 61 -11.96 10.42 -16.68
CA SER A 61 -13.34 10.90 -16.57
C SER A 61 -13.49 12.29 -17.19
N GLU A 62 -12.49 13.15 -17.03
CA GLU A 62 -12.46 14.48 -17.64
C GLU A 62 -12.39 14.37 -19.17
N GLN A 63 -11.50 13.53 -19.70
CA GLN A 63 -11.40 13.28 -21.14
C GLN A 63 -12.71 12.76 -21.74
N ALA A 64 -13.40 11.84 -21.03
CA ALA A 64 -14.70 11.34 -21.46
C ALA A 64 -15.77 12.44 -21.48
N ALA A 65 -15.80 13.32 -20.47
CA ALA A 65 -16.71 14.46 -20.42
C ALA A 65 -16.44 15.47 -21.55
N GLN A 66 -15.16 15.77 -21.81
CA GLN A 66 -14.74 16.64 -22.91
C GLN A 66 -15.16 16.08 -24.27
N ALA A 67 -14.95 14.78 -24.51
CA ALA A 67 -15.38 14.12 -25.75
C ALA A 67 -16.90 14.15 -25.96
N ALA A 68 -17.67 14.16 -24.86
CA ALA A 68 -19.13 14.27 -24.87
C ALA A 68 -19.64 15.73 -24.86
N GLY A 69 -18.75 16.74 -24.81
CA GLY A 69 -19.12 18.15 -24.70
C GLY A 69 -19.80 18.52 -23.37
N GLN A 70 -19.55 17.75 -22.32
CA GLN A 70 -20.15 17.95 -20.99
C GLN A 70 -19.20 18.72 -20.07
N PRO A 71 -19.73 19.56 -19.16
CA PRO A 71 -18.92 20.17 -18.11
C PRO A 71 -18.37 19.09 -17.18
N PHE A 72 -17.17 19.32 -16.65
CA PHE A 72 -16.52 18.42 -15.70
C PHE A 72 -16.17 19.17 -14.41
N ASP A 73 -16.61 18.63 -13.28
CA ASP A 73 -16.22 19.09 -11.95
C ASP A 73 -15.31 18.03 -11.31
N ARG A 74 -14.03 18.38 -11.24
CA ARG A 74 -12.98 17.52 -10.70
C ARG A 74 -13.18 17.24 -9.21
N ALA A 75 -13.60 18.24 -8.45
CA ALA A 75 -13.82 18.10 -7.01
C ALA A 75 -15.02 17.20 -6.73
N ALA A 76 -16.14 17.41 -7.44
CA ALA A 76 -17.32 16.56 -7.31
C ALA A 76 -17.03 15.09 -7.68
N LYS A 77 -16.21 14.86 -8.72
CA LYS A 77 -15.78 13.49 -9.08
C LYS A 77 -14.86 12.85 -8.05
N GLY A 78 -14.03 13.64 -7.39
CA GLY A 78 -13.23 13.22 -6.24
C GLY A 78 -14.08 12.77 -5.05
N GLU A 79 -15.10 13.55 -4.71
CA GLU A 79 -16.05 13.22 -3.64
C GLU A 79 -16.84 11.94 -3.96
N GLU A 80 -17.27 11.78 -5.21
CA GLU A 80 -17.93 10.56 -5.69
C GLU A 80 -17.02 9.34 -5.53
N PHE A 81 -15.76 9.45 -5.96
CA PHE A 81 -14.76 8.38 -5.79
C PHE A 81 -14.57 8.02 -4.31
N LEU A 82 -14.41 9.02 -3.44
CA LEU A 82 -14.25 8.80 -2.01
C LEU A 82 -15.49 8.14 -1.40
N GLY A 83 -16.69 8.57 -1.79
CA GLY A 83 -17.95 7.97 -1.34
C GLY A 83 -18.08 6.50 -1.74
N LEU A 84 -17.71 6.18 -2.99
CA LEU A 84 -17.66 4.80 -3.47
C LEU A 84 -16.65 3.96 -2.69
N LEU A 85 -15.46 4.51 -2.44
CA LEU A 85 -14.43 3.84 -1.66
C LEU A 85 -14.91 3.53 -0.24
N LYS A 86 -15.49 4.51 0.46
CA LYS A 86 -16.02 4.34 1.83
C LYS A 86 -17.09 3.24 1.91
N THR A 87 -17.92 3.15 0.87
CA THR A 87 -18.99 2.14 0.78
C THR A 87 -18.47 0.75 0.38
N SER A 88 -17.30 0.68 -0.26
CA SER A 88 -16.69 -0.56 -0.74
C SER A 88 -15.73 -1.15 0.31
N SER A 89 -16.29 -1.74 1.37
CA SER A 89 -15.51 -2.32 2.48
C SER A 89 -14.44 -3.31 2.01
N GLY A 90 -14.74 -4.15 1.01
CA GLY A 90 -13.80 -5.14 0.50
C GLY A 90 -12.48 -4.55 -0.01
N ALA A 91 -12.52 -3.36 -0.64
CA ALA A 91 -11.32 -2.75 -1.21
C ALA A 91 -10.35 -2.25 -0.14
N TRP A 92 -10.86 -1.57 0.89
CA TRP A 92 -10.01 -0.98 1.92
C TRP A 92 -9.76 -1.91 3.12
N VAL A 93 -10.67 -2.83 3.46
CA VAL A 93 -10.45 -3.83 4.53
C VAL A 93 -9.31 -4.76 4.15
N GLY A 94 -9.28 -5.25 2.89
CA GLY A 94 -8.20 -6.13 2.45
C GLY A 94 -6.83 -5.46 2.50
N ALA A 95 -6.75 -4.21 2.05
CA ALA A 95 -5.53 -3.42 2.11
C ALA A 95 -5.09 -3.13 3.56
N TYR A 96 -6.04 -2.76 4.42
CA TYR A 96 -5.77 -2.55 5.85
C TYR A 96 -5.27 -3.83 6.53
N ASN A 97 -5.98 -4.95 6.36
CA ASN A 97 -5.62 -6.21 7.01
C ASN A 97 -4.24 -6.70 6.60
N ALA A 98 -3.85 -6.55 5.32
CA ALA A 98 -2.50 -6.90 4.88
C ALA A 98 -1.41 -6.10 5.61
N GLN A 99 -1.66 -4.82 5.91
CA GLN A 99 -0.73 -3.99 6.70
C GLN A 99 -0.80 -4.35 8.19
N ALA A 100 -2.00 -4.56 8.71
CA ALA A 100 -2.24 -4.87 10.11
C ALA A 100 -1.59 -6.21 10.51
N GLU A 101 -1.63 -7.23 9.63
CA GLU A 101 -0.94 -8.51 9.87
C GLU A 101 0.57 -8.33 10.05
N VAL A 102 1.21 -7.50 9.21
CA VAL A 102 2.65 -7.21 9.30
C VAL A 102 2.98 -6.40 10.55
N ALA A 103 2.12 -5.45 10.91
CA ALA A 103 2.30 -4.57 12.06
C ALA A 103 1.84 -5.18 13.40
N GLY A 104 1.24 -6.38 13.39
CA GLY A 104 0.64 -7.01 14.57
C GLY A 104 -0.58 -6.26 15.12
N GLN A 105 -1.30 -5.52 14.27
CA GLN A 105 -2.51 -4.79 14.61
C GLN A 105 -3.77 -5.66 14.47
N PRO A 106 -4.88 -5.29 15.15
CA PRO A 106 -6.15 -5.98 15.00
C PRO A 106 -6.64 -5.95 13.55
N LEU A 107 -7.14 -7.09 13.07
CA LEU A 107 -7.75 -7.19 11.75
C LEU A 107 -9.22 -6.77 11.80
N LEU A 108 -9.70 -6.19 10.70
CA LEU A 108 -11.10 -5.89 10.48
C LEU A 108 -11.80 -7.05 9.79
N ASP A 109 -13.04 -7.33 10.19
CA ASP A 109 -13.86 -8.35 9.53
C ASP A 109 -14.44 -7.79 8.22
N PRO A 110 -14.09 -8.33 7.05
CA PRO A 110 -14.59 -7.82 5.76
C PRO A 110 -16.11 -7.92 5.62
N ALA A 111 -16.79 -8.79 6.38
CA ALA A 111 -18.25 -8.94 6.32
C ALA A 111 -19.01 -7.84 7.09
N THR A 112 -18.38 -7.20 8.07
CA THR A 112 -19.07 -6.30 9.02
C THR A 112 -18.39 -4.94 9.19
N ALA A 113 -17.13 -4.80 8.79
CA ALA A 113 -16.39 -3.56 8.97
C ALA A 113 -16.99 -2.40 8.18
N THR A 114 -17.15 -1.30 8.88
CA THR A 114 -17.54 0.01 8.37
C THR A 114 -16.32 0.91 8.24
N TRP A 115 -16.45 1.97 7.44
CA TRP A 115 -15.35 2.93 7.25
C TRP A 115 -14.82 3.45 8.60
N GLU A 116 -15.70 3.68 9.56
CA GLU A 116 -15.42 4.20 10.89
C GLU A 116 -14.62 3.22 11.78
N ASP A 117 -14.65 1.92 11.49
CA ASP A 117 -13.85 0.91 12.20
C ASP A 117 -12.37 0.97 11.82
N MET A 118 -12.03 1.57 10.68
CA MET A 118 -10.65 1.82 10.30
C MET A 118 -10.00 2.87 11.23
N PRO A 119 -8.75 2.66 11.66
CA PRO A 119 -7.99 3.67 12.39
C PRO A 119 -8.03 5.05 11.71
N ALA A 120 -8.16 6.11 12.51
CA ALA A 120 -8.31 7.47 12.01
C ALA A 120 -7.15 7.88 11.10
N ASP A 121 -5.91 7.54 11.46
CA ASP A 121 -4.72 7.87 10.67
C ASP A 121 -4.77 7.25 9.26
N SER A 122 -5.25 6.02 9.13
CA SER A 122 -5.41 5.34 7.84
C SER A 122 -6.52 5.98 7.00
N ARG A 123 -7.63 6.39 7.62
CA ARG A 123 -8.69 7.13 6.94
C ARG A 123 -8.20 8.49 6.45
N ASP A 124 -7.54 9.24 7.32
CA ASP A 124 -6.94 10.54 7.00
C ASP A 124 -5.97 10.44 5.84
N MET A 125 -5.10 9.42 5.87
CA MET A 125 -4.15 9.14 4.80
C MET A 125 -4.88 8.93 3.47
N ILE A 126 -5.88 8.06 3.43
CA ILE A 126 -6.67 7.80 2.22
C ILE A 126 -7.38 9.05 1.72
N GLU A 127 -8.02 9.81 2.62
CA GLU A 127 -8.74 11.04 2.25
C GLU A 127 -7.78 12.09 1.67
N ARG A 128 -6.58 12.23 2.25
CA ARG A 128 -5.52 13.09 1.72
C ARG A 128 -5.02 12.62 0.36
N SER A 129 -4.81 11.32 0.16
CA SER A 129 -4.41 10.75 -1.15
C SER A 129 -5.44 11.06 -2.23
N VAL A 130 -6.74 10.93 -1.91
CA VAL A 130 -7.82 11.26 -2.85
C VAL A 130 -7.82 12.75 -3.15
N GLN A 131 -7.74 13.62 -2.14
CA GLN A 131 -7.67 15.06 -2.34
C GLN A 131 -6.45 15.49 -3.16
N ALA A 132 -5.29 14.87 -2.91
CA ALA A 132 -4.07 15.09 -3.68
C ALA A 132 -4.27 14.71 -5.15
N GLY A 133 -4.83 13.53 -5.44
CA GLY A 133 -5.12 13.08 -6.80
C GLY A 133 -6.15 13.95 -7.53
N VAL A 134 -7.16 14.43 -6.81
CA VAL A 134 -8.15 15.40 -7.31
C VAL A 134 -7.48 16.73 -7.66
N SER A 135 -6.56 17.21 -6.82
CA SER A 135 -5.82 18.46 -7.09
C SER A 135 -4.69 18.32 -8.12
N GLY A 136 -4.33 17.08 -8.49
CA GLY A 136 -3.20 16.78 -9.36
C GLY A 136 -1.83 16.91 -8.69
N ASN A 137 -1.77 16.93 -7.35
CA ASN A 137 -0.55 17.12 -6.55
C ASN A 137 -0.05 15.80 -5.93
N CYS A 138 0.22 14.81 -6.78
CA CYS A 138 1.01 13.62 -6.45
C CYS A 138 2.51 13.88 -6.75
#